data_AF-A0A3L7S9J1-F1
#
_entry.id   AF-A0A3L7S9J1-F1
#
_cell.length_a   1.000
_cell.length_b   1.000
_cell.length_c   1.000
_cell.angle_alpha   90.00
_cell.angle_beta   90.00
_cell.angle_gamma   90.00
#
_symmetry.space_group_name_H-M   'P 1'
#
loop_
_entity.id
_entity.type
_entity.pdbx_description
1 polymer ?
#
loop_
_entity_poly.entity_id
_entity_poly.type
_entity_poly.pdbx_seq_one_letter_code
_entity_poly.pdbx_strand_id
1 'polypeptide(L)'
;MIDLAAAIALVERAAAPLPPRRQRLLEACGRRLAAGVVSDVDSPPWDRAMMDGFAVRDDDFAPGVPDVVELDVVVDLAAGDVTTIGVPPGGCARIMTGAPLPRGAQAVVPVESAVDGSAAARAGGRVRL
;
A
#
# COMPACT_ATOMS: atom_id res chain seq x y z
N MET A 1 -18.24 59.22 5.10
CA MET A 1 -17.22 58.33 5.72
C MET A 1 -17.84 56.96 5.76
N ILE A 2 -17.22 55.96 5.13
CA ILE A 2 -17.66 54.56 5.26
C ILE A 2 -16.95 53.94 6.47
N ASP A 3 -17.57 52.94 7.09
CA ASP A 3 -16.90 52.16 8.14
C ASP A 3 -15.87 51.16 7.55
N LEU A 4 -15.11 50.50 8.42
CA LEU A 4 -14.06 49.56 8.03
C LEU A 4 -14.61 48.35 7.25
N ALA A 5 -15.77 47.82 7.65
CA ALA A 5 -16.36 46.65 7.01
C ALA A 5 -16.80 46.97 5.57
N ALA A 6 -17.43 48.12 5.37
CA ALA A 6 -17.80 48.64 4.06
C ALA A 6 -16.56 48.88 3.19
N ALA A 7 -15.46 49.37 3.77
CA ALA A 7 -14.19 49.54 3.04
C ALA A 7 -13.58 48.20 2.59
N ILE A 8 -13.52 47.20 3.47
CA ILE A 8 -13.04 45.85 3.13
C ILE A 8 -13.89 45.23 2.01
N ALA A 9 -15.22 45.30 2.14
CA ALA A 9 -16.13 44.75 1.14
C ALA A 9 -16.03 45.43 -0.24
N LEU A 10 -15.62 46.71 -0.30
CA LEU A 10 -15.33 47.37 -1.58
C LEU A 10 -14.04 46.85 -2.20
N VAL A 11 -12.99 46.66 -1.40
CA VAL A 11 -11.71 46.10 -1.86
C VAL A 11 -11.89 44.67 -2.36
N GLU A 12 -12.57 43.82 -1.60
CA GLU A 12 -12.82 42.42 -1.98
C GLU A 12 -13.65 42.28 -3.26
N ARG A 13 -14.60 43.20 -3.49
CA ARG A 13 -15.39 43.23 -4.72
C ARG A 13 -14.59 43.69 -5.94
N ALA A 14 -13.60 44.55 -5.75
CA ALA A 14 -12.78 45.08 -6.83
C ALA A 14 -11.57 44.18 -7.14
N ALA A 15 -11.07 43.45 -6.13
CA ALA A 15 -9.92 42.57 -6.29
C ALA A 15 -10.29 41.33 -7.12
N ALA A 16 -9.45 41.01 -8.11
CA ALA A 16 -9.55 39.78 -8.89
C ALA A 16 -8.37 38.85 -8.57
N PRO A 17 -8.57 37.52 -8.57
CA PRO A 17 -7.47 36.57 -8.51
C PRO A 17 -6.50 36.79 -9.67
N LEU A 18 -5.20 36.70 -9.38
CA LEU A 18 -4.19 36.73 -10.43
C LEU A 18 -4.26 35.46 -11.29
N PRO A 19 -3.85 35.53 -12.57
CA PRO A 19 -3.75 34.34 -13.41
C PRO A 19 -2.87 33.26 -12.78
N PRO A 20 -3.26 31.98 -12.89
CA PRO A 20 -2.47 30.88 -12.36
C PRO A 20 -1.12 30.79 -13.06
N ARG A 21 -0.11 30.31 -12.33
CA ARG A 21 1.22 30.05 -12.88
C ARG A 21 1.66 28.65 -12.50
N ARG A 22 2.24 27.92 -13.44
CA ARG A 22 2.96 26.67 -13.14
C ARG A 22 4.22 27.02 -12.35
N GLN A 23 4.48 26.26 -11.30
CA GLN A 23 5.63 26.41 -10.42
C GLN A 23 6.21 25.03 -10.16
N ARG A 24 7.51 24.94 -9.90
CA ARG A 24 8.10 23.69 -9.41
C ARG A 24 7.56 23.41 -8.01
N LEU A 25 7.38 22.14 -7.66
CA LEU A 25 6.80 21.74 -6.38
C LEU A 25 7.56 22.36 -5.19
N LEU A 26 8.90 22.39 -5.25
CA LEU A 26 9.75 22.95 -4.21
C LEU A 26 9.62 24.48 -4.06
N GLU A 27 9.11 25.18 -5.08
CA GLU A 27 8.87 26.63 -5.07
C GLU A 27 7.41 26.98 -4.74
N ALA A 28 6.55 25.97 -4.64
CA ALA A 28 5.12 26.14 -4.39
C ALA A 28 4.78 26.34 -2.91
N CYS A 29 5.74 26.13 -1.99
CA CYS A 29 5.53 26.34 -0.56
C CYS A 29 5.07 27.79 -0.28
N GLY A 30 4.00 27.94 0.51
CA GLY A 30 3.37 29.25 0.80
C GLY A 30 2.50 29.82 -0.31
N ARG A 31 2.35 29.14 -1.46
CA ARG A 31 1.42 29.51 -2.53
C ARG A 31 0.04 28.90 -2.30
N ARG A 32 -0.95 29.38 -3.05
CA ARG A 32 -2.31 28.82 -3.10
C ARG A 32 -2.50 28.04 -4.40
N LEU A 33 -3.14 26.87 -4.31
CA LEU A 33 -3.55 26.11 -5.49
C LEU A 33 -4.58 26.91 -6.28
N ALA A 34 -4.41 26.93 -7.59
CA ALA A 34 -5.35 27.60 -8.49
C ALA A 34 -6.53 26.72 -8.90
N ALA A 35 -6.38 25.41 -8.81
CA ALA A 35 -7.39 24.40 -9.11
C ALA A 35 -7.14 23.16 -8.23
N GLY A 36 -8.14 22.28 -8.15
CA GLY A 36 -7.99 20.99 -7.47
C GLY A 36 -6.89 20.13 -8.12
N VAL A 37 -6.20 19.34 -7.31
CA VAL A 37 -5.22 18.35 -7.76
C VAL A 37 -5.88 16.99 -7.65
N VAL A 38 -5.95 16.28 -8.76
CA VAL A 38 -6.50 14.92 -8.83
C VAL A 38 -5.35 13.98 -9.16
N SER A 39 -5.29 12.83 -8.49
CA SER A 39 -4.28 11.81 -8.79
C SER A 39 -4.52 11.24 -10.18
N ASP A 40 -3.45 11.08 -10.95
CA ASP A 40 -3.47 10.40 -12.24
C ASP A 40 -3.20 8.89 -12.13
N VAL A 41 -2.87 8.42 -10.92
CA VAL A 41 -2.55 7.02 -10.60
C VAL A 41 -3.15 6.59 -9.26
N ASP A 42 -3.32 5.28 -9.09
CA ASP A 42 -3.59 4.69 -7.78
C ASP A 42 -2.34 4.73 -6.88
N SER A 43 -2.56 4.87 -5.58
CA SER A 43 -1.50 4.86 -4.58
C SER A 43 -1.98 4.07 -3.34
N PRO A 44 -1.47 2.83 -3.13
CA PRO A 44 -0.46 2.15 -3.95
C PRO A 44 -0.99 1.71 -5.33
N PRO A 45 -0.11 1.59 -6.33
CA PRO A 45 -0.48 1.17 -7.70
C PRO A 45 -0.75 -0.35 -7.86
N TRP A 46 -0.56 -1.14 -6.80
CA TRP A 46 -0.80 -2.58 -6.76
C TRP A 46 -1.07 -3.03 -5.32
N ASP A 47 -1.65 -4.22 -5.18
CA ASP A 47 -1.79 -4.89 -3.89
C ASP A 47 -0.41 -5.24 -3.34
N ARG A 48 -0.10 -4.77 -2.14
CA ARG A 48 1.22 -4.94 -1.50
C ARG A 48 1.07 -5.44 -0.07
N ALA A 49 2.08 -6.16 0.40
CA ALA A 49 2.14 -6.57 1.80
C ALA A 49 2.25 -5.33 2.72
N MET A 50 1.45 -5.30 3.78
CA MET A 50 1.46 -4.22 4.78
C MET A 50 2.31 -4.57 6.02
N MET A 51 2.90 -5.77 6.02
CA MET A 51 3.73 -6.34 7.08
C MET A 51 4.63 -7.43 6.49
N ASP A 52 5.63 -7.83 7.27
CA ASP A 52 6.45 -9.00 6.97
C ASP A 52 5.68 -10.28 7.34
N GLY A 53 5.78 -11.31 6.51
CA GLY A 53 5.02 -12.54 6.74
C GLY A 53 5.01 -13.48 5.55
N PHE A 54 3.89 -14.16 5.40
CA PHE A 54 3.68 -15.17 4.36
C PHE A 54 2.42 -14.83 3.57
N ALA A 55 2.57 -14.55 2.27
CA ALA A 55 1.46 -14.38 1.34
C ALA A 55 0.88 -15.76 1.03
N VAL A 56 -0.41 -15.92 1.32
CA VAL A 56 -1.12 -17.19 1.30
C VAL A 56 -2.39 -17.11 0.45
N ARG A 57 -2.94 -18.29 0.13
CA ARG A 57 -4.29 -18.42 -0.41
C ARG A 57 -5.28 -18.51 0.74
N ASP A 58 -6.43 -17.88 0.59
CA ASP A 58 -7.55 -18.01 1.53
C ASP A 58 -8.13 -19.43 1.57
N ASP A 59 -8.18 -20.11 0.42
CA ASP A 59 -8.65 -21.51 0.29
C ASP A 59 -7.88 -22.48 1.20
N ASP A 60 -6.59 -22.22 1.46
CA ASP A 60 -5.75 -23.08 2.31
C ASP A 60 -6.14 -22.98 3.79
N PHE A 61 -7.01 -22.03 4.17
CA PHE A 61 -7.54 -21.82 5.53
C PHE A 61 -9.07 -21.95 5.59
N ALA A 62 -9.68 -22.65 4.63
CA ALA A 62 -11.13 -22.82 4.57
C ALA A 62 -11.70 -23.58 5.79
N PRO A 63 -13.00 -23.42 6.11
CA PRO A 63 -13.63 -24.17 7.19
C PRO A 63 -13.46 -25.69 7.04
N GLY A 64 -13.01 -26.36 8.10
CA GLY A 64 -12.73 -27.79 8.10
C GLY A 64 -11.25 -28.17 7.88
N VAL A 65 -10.41 -27.19 7.57
CA VAL A 65 -8.95 -27.32 7.63
C VAL A 65 -8.49 -27.24 9.11
N PRO A 66 -7.39 -27.90 9.51
CA PRO A 66 -6.85 -27.77 10.87
C PRO A 66 -6.47 -26.33 11.24
N ASP A 67 -6.47 -26.02 12.53
CA ASP A 67 -6.09 -24.68 13.05
C ASP A 67 -4.65 -24.28 12.70
N VAL A 68 -3.78 -25.26 12.41
CA VAL A 68 -2.41 -25.04 11.95
C VAL A 68 -2.22 -25.74 10.61
N VAL A 69 -1.80 -24.98 9.60
CA VAL A 69 -1.52 -25.47 8.25
C VAL A 69 -0.03 -25.47 7.97
N GLU A 70 0.45 -26.49 7.27
CA GLU A 70 1.83 -26.54 6.80
C GLU A 70 1.86 -26.22 5.30
N LEU A 71 2.59 -25.18 4.92
CA LEU A 71 2.67 -24.68 3.54
C LEU A 71 4.11 -24.68 3.03
N ASP A 72 4.28 -24.95 1.73
CA ASP A 72 5.57 -24.85 1.05
C ASP A 72 5.90 -23.38 0.75
N VAL A 73 7.06 -22.89 1.20
CA VAL A 73 7.52 -21.55 0.85
C VAL A 73 8.13 -21.61 -0.55
N VAL A 74 7.43 -21.08 -1.55
CA VAL A 74 7.84 -21.21 -2.96
C VAL A 74 8.78 -20.09 -3.43
N VAL A 75 8.72 -18.92 -2.78
CA VAL A 75 9.53 -17.75 -3.13
C VAL A 75 9.69 -16.81 -1.94
N ASP A 76 10.81 -16.10 -1.92
CA ASP A 76 11.11 -14.99 -1.01
C ASP A 76 10.94 -13.67 -1.80
N LEU A 77 10.18 -12.71 -1.27
CA LEU A 77 9.91 -11.41 -1.91
C LEU A 77 10.25 -10.25 -0.98
N ALA A 78 11.20 -9.41 -1.38
CA ALA A 78 11.52 -8.15 -0.72
C ALA A 78 10.80 -6.97 -1.38
N ALA A 79 10.82 -5.81 -0.73
CA ALA A 79 10.25 -4.59 -1.28
C ALA A 79 10.92 -4.22 -2.62
N GLY A 80 10.10 -4.04 -3.66
CA GLY A 80 10.56 -3.73 -5.02
C GLY A 80 10.82 -4.96 -5.90
N ASP A 81 10.80 -6.17 -5.35
CA ASP A 81 10.89 -7.39 -6.16
C ASP A 81 9.62 -7.60 -6.99
N VAL A 82 9.79 -8.21 -8.16
CA VAL A 82 8.71 -8.67 -9.03
C VAL A 82 8.93 -10.14 -9.33
N THR A 83 7.89 -10.95 -9.17
CA THR A 83 7.95 -12.39 -9.43
C THR A 83 6.89 -12.82 -10.43
N THR A 84 7.24 -13.79 -11.28
CA THR A 84 6.29 -14.54 -12.10
C THR A 84 5.81 -15.82 -11.43
N ILE A 85 6.43 -16.19 -10.31
CA ILE A 85 6.05 -17.35 -9.50
C ILE A 85 4.77 -16.98 -8.74
N GLY A 86 3.68 -17.68 -9.07
CA GLY A 86 2.43 -17.60 -8.32
C GLY A 86 2.45 -18.52 -7.11
N VAL A 87 1.50 -18.31 -6.20
CA VAL A 87 1.28 -19.17 -5.04
C VAL A 87 0.31 -20.30 -5.42
N PRO A 88 0.76 -21.57 -5.48
CA PRO A 88 -0.11 -22.72 -5.74
C PRO A 88 -0.90 -23.11 -4.48
N PRO A 89 -1.95 -23.96 -4.58
CA PRO A 89 -2.59 -24.58 -3.43
C PRO A 89 -1.56 -25.29 -2.53
N GLY A 90 -1.64 -25.09 -1.21
CA GLY A 90 -0.67 -25.61 -0.24
C GLY A 90 0.69 -24.90 -0.25
N GLY A 91 0.83 -23.81 -1.00
CA GLY A 91 2.04 -23.00 -1.08
C GLY A 91 1.86 -21.62 -0.45
N CYS A 92 2.98 -20.94 -0.21
CA CYS A 92 3.01 -19.55 0.23
C CYS A 92 4.27 -18.84 -0.29
N ALA A 93 4.26 -17.52 -0.29
CA ALA A 93 5.47 -16.72 -0.52
C ALA A 93 5.88 -16.04 0.79
N ARG A 94 7.13 -16.15 1.20
CA ARG A 94 7.65 -15.32 2.29
C ARG A 94 7.82 -13.91 1.74
N ILE A 95 7.13 -12.93 2.32
CA ILE A 95 6.99 -11.60 1.77
C ILE A 95 7.37 -10.54 2.82
N MET A 96 8.04 -9.48 2.39
CA MET A 96 8.36 -8.32 3.22
C MET A 96 7.43 -7.15 2.94
N THR A 97 7.34 -6.24 3.90
CA THR A 97 6.53 -5.02 3.85
C THR A 97 6.82 -4.22 2.57
N GLY A 98 5.76 -3.91 1.83
CA GLY A 98 5.82 -3.13 0.59
C GLY A 98 6.05 -3.95 -0.68
N ALA A 99 6.38 -5.24 -0.58
CA ALA A 99 6.48 -6.10 -1.75
C ALA A 99 5.09 -6.33 -2.40
N PRO A 100 5.00 -6.41 -3.73
CA PRO A 100 3.75 -6.76 -4.43
C PRO A 100 3.26 -8.16 -4.04
N LEU A 101 1.94 -8.35 -3.88
CA LEU A 101 1.39 -9.68 -3.68
C LEU A 101 1.62 -10.54 -4.93
N PRO A 102 2.16 -11.76 -4.79
CA PRO A 102 2.31 -12.68 -5.92
C PRO A 102 0.95 -13.17 -6.40
N ARG A 103 0.89 -13.56 -7.69
CA ARG A 103 -0.33 -14.08 -8.28
C ARG A 103 -0.88 -15.26 -7.48
N GLY A 104 -2.16 -15.19 -7.15
CA GLY A 104 -2.88 -16.26 -6.47
C GLY A 104 -2.89 -16.18 -4.96
N ALA A 105 -2.13 -15.27 -4.34
CA ALA A 105 -2.29 -14.93 -2.92
C ALA A 105 -3.37 -13.85 -2.73
N GLN A 106 -4.10 -13.94 -1.61
CA GLN A 106 -5.19 -13.00 -1.25
C GLN A 106 -5.00 -12.39 0.13
N ALA A 107 -4.11 -12.96 0.94
CA ALA A 107 -3.85 -12.51 2.30
C ALA A 107 -2.37 -12.64 2.66
N VAL A 108 -1.96 -11.95 3.72
CA VAL A 108 -0.65 -12.09 4.34
C VAL A 108 -0.86 -12.47 5.80
N VAL A 109 -0.30 -13.61 6.21
CA VAL A 109 -0.21 -13.98 7.62
C VAL A 109 1.05 -13.32 8.20
N PRO A 110 0.93 -12.50 9.27
CA PRO A 110 2.09 -11.87 9.90
C PRO A 110 3.11 -12.92 10.35
N VAL A 111 4.40 -12.60 10.24
CA VAL A 111 5.47 -13.51 10.67
C VAL A 111 5.36 -13.90 12.15
N GLU A 112 4.81 -13.01 12.98
CA GLU A 112 4.57 -13.22 14.41
C GLU A 112 3.43 -14.20 14.71
N SER A 113 2.59 -14.51 13.72
CA SER A 113 1.52 -15.50 13.85
C SER A 113 1.97 -16.91 13.43
N ALA A 114 3.15 -17.04 12.84
CA ALA A 114 3.70 -18.35 12.51
C ALA A 114 4.01 -19.15 13.78
N VAL A 115 3.80 -20.47 13.73
CA VAL A 115 4.09 -21.37 14.85
C VAL A 115 5.57 -21.27 15.22
N ASP A 116 5.86 -21.25 16.52
CA ASP A 116 7.21 -21.17 17.08
C ASP A 116 8.21 -22.09 16.35
N GLY A 117 9.31 -21.50 15.89
CA GLY A 117 10.36 -22.19 15.14
C GLY A 117 10.14 -22.29 13.62
N SER A 118 8.99 -21.85 13.09
CA SER A 118 8.72 -21.90 11.64
C SER A 118 8.85 -20.54 10.93
N ALA A 119 8.82 -19.43 11.67
CA ALA A 119 8.88 -18.06 11.13
C ALA A 119 10.13 -17.76 10.26
N ALA A 120 11.23 -18.51 10.45
CA ALA A 120 12.46 -18.35 9.69
C ALA A 120 12.48 -19.11 8.35
N ALA A 121 11.40 -19.83 8.00
CA ALA A 121 11.28 -20.57 6.75
C ALA A 121 11.54 -19.66 5.55
N ARG A 122 12.27 -20.16 4.55
CA ARG A 122 12.63 -19.47 3.30
C ARG A 122 12.19 -20.30 2.11
N ALA A 123 12.26 -19.72 0.92
CA ALA A 123 12.03 -20.44 -0.33
C ALA A 123 12.72 -21.83 -0.35
N GLY A 124 11.96 -22.88 -0.67
CA GLY A 124 12.39 -24.28 -0.63
C GLY A 124 12.19 -24.98 0.74
N GLY A 125 11.78 -24.24 1.76
CA GLY A 125 11.39 -24.76 3.07
C GLY A 125 9.88 -24.84 3.25
N ARG A 126 9.46 -25.17 4.48
CA ARG A 126 8.06 -25.23 4.89
C ARG A 126 7.81 -24.36 6.12
N VAL A 127 6.63 -23.75 6.18
CA VAL A 127 6.19 -22.92 7.31
C VAL A 127 4.91 -23.52 7.90
N ARG A 128 4.72 -23.34 9.20
CA ARG A 128 3.49 -23.71 9.90
C ARG A 128 2.79 -22.43 10.35
N LEU A 129 1.60 -22.17 9.81
CA LEU A 129 0.79 -20.97 10.05
C LEU A 129 -0.50 -21.32 10.76
#